data_AF-K1ZEA3-F1
#
_entry.id   AF-K1ZEA3-F1
#
_cell.length_a   1.000
_cell.length_b   1.000
_cell.length_c   1.000
_cell.angle_alpha   90.00
_cell.angle_beta   90.00
_cell.angle_gamma   90.00
#
_symmetry.space_group_name_H-M   'P 1'
#
loop_
_entity.id
_entity.type
_entity.pdbx_description
1 polymer ?
#
loop_
_entity_poly.entity_id
_entity_poly.type
_entity_poly.pdbx_seq_one_letter_code
_entity_poly.pdbx_strand_id
1 'polypeptide(L)'
;MSTKTYNEQRQIIFEMLSEVVNRDRNVVVFFVHGSFVNGTTSNYAFRDERYFRKGKYLYSKLIRTDASVDVDCFMVSKDPEKSAKRLVIDEAILDGLYITINIISPDTFFEEISAKGSRALKRILLFKEIEIFIGSGIVSKAKASLSRLPNSEVAENKNYQDEFQIRKNFFRFLGENNINEIKIDRSFFDELCPTYTKFVAGEIGTGFPQARYKLVFPKSMGLKAKIDLDTLSITELE
;
A
#
# COMPACT_ATOMS: atom_id res chain seq x y z
N MET A 1 7.89 20.30 -21.29
CA MET A 1 8.70 19.59 -20.26
C MET A 1 9.03 18.22 -20.81
N SER A 2 10.29 17.78 -20.72
CA SER A 2 10.68 16.43 -21.16
C SER A 2 10.14 15.42 -20.14
N THR A 3 9.29 14.50 -20.60
CA THR A 3 8.78 13.40 -19.78
C THR A 3 9.92 12.42 -19.55
N LYS A 4 10.42 12.31 -18.31
CA LYS A 4 11.41 11.29 -17.95
C LYS A 4 10.83 9.90 -18.25
N THR A 5 11.65 9.01 -18.77
CA THR A 5 11.29 7.60 -18.93
C THR A 5 11.13 6.92 -17.58
N TYR A 6 10.36 5.82 -17.55
CA TYR A 6 10.21 5.00 -16.35
C TYR A 6 11.57 4.57 -15.73
N ASN A 7 12.56 4.23 -16.57
CA ASN A 7 13.88 3.80 -16.10
C ASN A 7 14.65 4.96 -15.45
N GLU A 8 14.55 6.17 -15.98
CA GLU A 8 15.16 7.37 -15.39
C GLU A 8 14.50 7.70 -14.05
N GLN A 9 13.16 7.66 -13.97
CA GLN A 9 12.43 7.84 -12.72
C GLN A 9 12.82 6.77 -11.68
N ARG A 10 12.92 5.50 -12.11
CA ARG A 10 13.33 4.40 -11.25
C ARG A 10 14.72 4.61 -10.66
N GLN A 11 15.68 5.00 -11.49
CA GLN A 11 17.05 5.26 -11.05
C GLN A 11 17.09 6.39 -10.00
N ILE A 12 16.42 7.52 -10.27
CA ILE A 12 16.37 8.67 -9.36
C ILE A 12 15.77 8.27 -8.01
N ILE A 13 14.64 7.55 -8.03
CA ILE A 13 13.99 7.09 -6.80
C ILE A 13 14.91 6.17 -6.01
N PHE A 14 15.58 5.23 -6.67
CA PHE A 14 16.47 4.29 -6.00
C PHE A 14 17.71 4.97 -5.41
N GLU A 15 18.28 5.96 -6.08
CA GLU A 15 19.39 6.75 -5.54
C GLU A 15 18.96 7.53 -4.30
N MET A 16 17.81 8.21 -4.37
CA MET A 16 17.24 8.96 -3.26
C MET A 16 16.91 8.07 -2.06
N LEU A 17 16.28 6.91 -2.29
CA LEU A 17 15.96 5.94 -1.24
C LEU A 17 17.23 5.29 -0.63
N SER A 18 18.29 5.09 -1.43
CA SER A 18 19.58 4.61 -0.93
C SER A 18 20.24 5.65 -0.02
N GLU A 19 20.18 6.92 -0.40
CA GLU A 19 20.72 8.02 0.41
C GLU A 19 20.02 8.14 1.77
N VAL A 20 18.69 7.98 1.79
CA VAL A 20 17.90 7.90 3.02
C VAL A 20 18.44 6.84 3.98
N VAL A 21 18.68 5.62 3.48
CA VAL A 21 19.18 4.51 4.31
C VAL A 21 20.59 4.78 4.82
N ASN A 22 21.45 5.37 3.98
CA ASN A 22 22.83 5.67 4.37
C ASN A 22 22.92 6.73 5.48
N ARG A 23 21.91 7.59 5.61
CA ARG A 23 21.85 8.65 6.63
C ARG A 23 21.28 8.18 7.97
N ASP A 24 20.48 7.11 7.99
CA ASP A 24 19.80 6.65 9.22
C ASP A 24 20.23 5.26 9.69
N ARG A 25 21.17 5.23 10.63
CA ARG A 25 21.71 4.01 11.26
C ARG A 25 20.67 3.20 12.06
N ASN A 26 19.48 3.75 12.31
CA ASN A 26 18.41 3.03 12.98
C ASN A 26 17.68 2.06 12.04
N VAL A 27 17.76 2.27 10.73
CA VAL A 27 17.08 1.43 9.73
C VAL A 27 17.80 0.08 9.64
N VAL A 28 17.05 -1.00 9.79
CA VAL A 28 17.55 -2.38 9.72
C VAL A 28 17.01 -3.14 8.51
N VAL A 29 15.86 -2.73 7.99
CA VAL A 29 15.29 -3.26 6.75
C VAL A 29 14.68 -2.09 5.98
N PHE A 30 14.92 -2.04 4.67
CA PHE A 30 14.19 -1.15 3.78
C PHE A 30 14.03 -1.82 2.42
N PHE A 31 12.80 -1.87 1.94
CA PHE A 31 12.51 -2.41 0.61
C PHE A 31 11.35 -1.66 -0.04
N VAL A 32 11.38 -1.64 -1.37
CA VAL A 32 10.29 -1.17 -2.23
C VAL A 32 9.54 -2.40 -2.74
N HIS A 33 8.22 -2.29 -2.94
CA HIS A 33 7.41 -3.42 -3.38
C HIS A 33 6.31 -3.04 -4.38
N GLY A 34 5.81 -4.04 -5.11
CA GLY A 34 4.60 -3.89 -5.95
C GLY A 34 4.88 -3.39 -7.37
N SER A 35 3.96 -2.59 -7.94
CA SER A 35 3.96 -2.25 -9.37
C SER A 35 5.23 -1.54 -9.83
N PHE A 36 5.85 -0.79 -8.94
CA PHE A 36 7.07 -0.04 -9.22
C PHE A 36 8.31 -0.93 -9.29
N VAL A 37 8.29 -2.12 -8.68
CA VAL A 37 9.40 -3.06 -8.85
C VAL A 37 9.29 -3.77 -10.19
N ASN A 38 8.08 -4.19 -10.56
CA ASN A 38 7.84 -5.02 -11.73
C ASN A 38 7.56 -4.25 -13.05
N GLY A 39 7.61 -2.92 -13.03
CA GLY A 39 7.37 -2.10 -14.24
C GLY A 39 5.90 -1.95 -14.66
N THR A 40 4.94 -2.37 -13.83
CA THR A 40 3.50 -2.31 -14.17
C THR A 40 2.78 -1.10 -13.55
N THR A 41 3.49 0.02 -13.42
CA THR A 41 2.93 1.27 -12.89
C THR A 41 1.98 1.92 -13.90
N SER A 42 1.02 2.70 -13.38
CA SER A 42 0.07 3.47 -14.18
C SER A 42 0.37 4.96 -14.07
N ASN A 43 0.05 5.72 -15.10
CA ASN A 43 0.09 7.20 -15.10
C ASN A 43 -1.18 7.83 -14.51
N TYR A 44 -1.98 7.06 -13.79
CA TYR A 44 -3.19 7.50 -13.12
C TYR A 44 -3.44 6.66 -11.87
N ALA A 45 -4.06 7.25 -10.85
CA ALA A 45 -4.54 6.53 -9.68
C ALA A 45 -6.04 6.78 -9.50
N PHE A 46 -6.73 5.76 -8.97
CA PHE A 46 -8.15 5.87 -8.60
C PHE A 46 -8.30 6.04 -7.09
N ARG A 47 -9.08 7.04 -6.69
CA ARG A 47 -9.57 7.22 -5.33
C ARG A 47 -10.88 6.47 -5.19
N ASP A 48 -11.10 5.99 -3.98
CA ASP A 48 -12.27 5.20 -3.62
C ASP A 48 -12.92 5.89 -2.41
N GLU A 49 -14.05 6.54 -2.65
CA GLU A 49 -14.93 7.07 -1.62
C GLU A 49 -15.97 6.02 -1.27
N ARG A 50 -16.11 5.75 0.02
CA ARG A 50 -16.96 4.66 0.52
C ARG A 50 -18.10 5.24 1.32
N TYR A 51 -19.31 4.85 0.96
CA TYR A 51 -20.52 5.34 1.55
C TYR A 51 -21.07 4.30 2.51
N PHE A 52 -21.32 4.72 3.74
CA PHE A 52 -21.86 3.88 4.79
C PHE A 52 -23.13 4.50 5.36
N ARG A 53 -23.98 3.66 5.94
CA ARG A 53 -25.14 4.08 6.73
C ARG A 53 -25.25 3.19 7.96
N LYS A 54 -25.23 3.78 9.16
CA LYS A 54 -25.24 3.04 10.44
C LYS A 54 -24.14 1.97 10.50
N GLY A 55 -22.94 2.33 10.04
CA GLY A 55 -21.80 1.41 9.96
C GLY A 55 -21.86 0.35 8.84
N LYS A 56 -22.96 0.24 8.08
CA LYS A 56 -23.09 -0.70 6.96
C LYS A 56 -22.59 -0.08 5.66
N TYR A 57 -21.74 -0.79 4.93
CA TYR A 57 -21.26 -0.39 3.62
C TYR A 57 -22.40 -0.42 2.59
N LEU A 58 -22.61 0.69 1.88
CA LEU A 58 -23.67 0.84 0.88
C LEU A 58 -23.11 0.68 -0.55
N TYR A 59 -22.14 1.52 -0.90
CA TYR A 59 -21.52 1.54 -2.22
C TYR A 59 -20.20 2.32 -2.20
N SER A 60 -19.41 2.16 -3.26
CA SER A 60 -18.18 2.92 -3.51
C SER A 60 -18.34 3.83 -4.72
N LYS A 61 -17.74 5.00 -4.67
CA LYS A 61 -17.54 5.89 -5.83
C LYS A 61 -16.05 5.95 -6.13
N LEU A 62 -15.67 5.60 -7.35
CA LEU A 62 -14.28 5.72 -7.79
C LEU A 62 -14.08 7.05 -8.53
N ILE A 63 -13.00 7.73 -8.22
CA ILE A 63 -12.64 9.02 -8.82
C ILE A 63 -11.22 8.92 -9.38
N ARG A 64 -11.06 9.14 -10.69
CA ARG A 64 -9.73 9.21 -11.29
C ARG A 64 -9.01 10.48 -10.82
N THR A 65 -7.77 10.31 -10.41
CA THR A 65 -6.83 11.41 -10.15
C THR A 65 -5.64 11.27 -11.08
N ASP A 66 -5.20 12.40 -11.63
CA ASP A 66 -3.95 12.48 -12.38
C ASP A 66 -2.80 12.36 -11.37
N ALA A 67 -2.45 11.10 -11.11
CA ALA A 67 -1.41 10.72 -10.21
C ALA A 67 -0.41 9.86 -10.96
N SER A 68 0.82 9.97 -10.55
CA SER A 68 1.99 9.73 -11.36
C SER A 68 2.91 8.84 -10.53
N VAL A 69 3.24 7.68 -11.09
CA VAL A 69 4.02 6.56 -10.50
C VAL A 69 3.94 6.44 -8.96
N ASP A 70 3.13 5.48 -8.50
CA ASP A 70 2.99 5.12 -7.07
C ASP A 70 4.07 4.12 -6.63
N VAL A 71 4.83 4.51 -5.60
CA VAL A 71 5.96 3.77 -5.02
C VAL A 71 5.60 3.40 -3.59
N ASP A 72 5.41 2.11 -3.33
CA ASP A 72 5.17 1.60 -1.99
C ASP A 72 6.47 1.07 -1.37
N CYS A 73 6.80 1.59 -0.20
CA CYS A 73 7.98 1.22 0.56
C CYS A 73 7.62 0.72 1.96
N PHE A 74 8.49 -0.15 2.48
CA PHE A 74 8.40 -0.67 3.84
C PHE A 74 9.75 -0.59 4.53
N MET A 75 9.76 0.04 5.71
CA MET A 75 10.95 0.30 6.51
C MET A 75 10.80 -0.28 7.92
N VAL A 76 11.84 -0.95 8.39
CA VAL A 76 11.96 -1.39 9.78
C VAL A 76 13.08 -0.61 10.42
N SER A 77 12.77 0.10 11.51
CA SER A 77 13.73 0.94 12.23
C SER A 77 13.70 0.64 13.72
N LYS A 78 14.87 0.64 14.36
CA LYS A 78 15.00 0.56 15.82
C LYS A 78 14.33 1.72 16.56
N ASP A 79 14.11 2.83 15.85
CA ASP A 79 13.42 4.03 16.36
C ASP A 79 12.54 4.60 15.23
N PRO A 80 11.33 4.03 15.04
CA PRO A 80 10.45 4.39 13.92
C PRO A 80 10.07 5.87 13.90
N GLU A 81 9.85 6.47 15.07
CA GLU A 81 9.48 7.88 15.20
C GLU A 81 10.63 8.79 14.72
N LYS A 82 11.85 8.50 15.16
CA LYS A 82 13.02 9.27 14.77
C LYS A 82 13.36 9.11 13.30
N SER A 83 13.22 7.90 12.75
CA SER A 83 13.36 7.66 11.30
C SER A 83 12.31 8.43 10.52
N ALA A 84 11.05 8.41 10.98
CA ALA A 84 9.97 9.15 10.34
C ALA A 84 10.23 10.67 10.31
N LYS A 85 10.74 11.25 11.40
CA LYS A 85 11.08 12.68 11.49
C LYS A 85 12.29 13.08 10.64
N ARG A 86 13.23 12.15 10.40
CA ARG A 86 14.45 12.39 9.61
C ARG A 86 14.24 12.24 8.10
N LEU A 87 13.20 11.51 7.72
CA LEU A 87 12.80 11.34 6.34
C LEU A 87 12.26 12.65 5.78
N VAL A 88 13.14 13.37 5.09
CA VAL A 88 12.79 14.53 4.29
C VAL A 88 13.13 14.18 2.85
N ILE A 89 12.10 14.09 2.01
CA ILE A 89 12.25 13.94 0.56
C ILE A 89 11.99 15.31 -0.05
N ASP A 90 12.93 15.77 -0.88
CA ASP A 90 12.78 17.02 -1.60
C ASP A 90 11.64 16.90 -2.62
N GLU A 91 10.57 17.68 -2.41
CA GLU A 91 9.38 17.67 -3.26
C GLU A 91 9.68 18.07 -4.71
N ALA A 92 10.76 18.82 -4.95
CA ALA A 92 11.19 19.17 -6.31
C ALA A 92 11.68 17.94 -7.11
N ILE A 93 12.07 16.86 -6.42
CA ILE A 93 12.48 15.58 -7.03
C ILE A 93 11.24 14.72 -7.34
N LEU A 94 10.11 14.99 -6.67
CA LEU A 94 8.86 14.24 -6.74
C LEU A 94 7.93 14.69 -7.87
N ASP A 95 8.45 15.36 -8.92
CA ASP A 95 7.62 15.80 -10.04
C ASP A 95 6.90 14.60 -10.68
N GLY A 96 5.63 14.52 -10.34
CA GLY A 96 4.79 13.39 -10.64
C GLY A 96 5.23 12.05 -10.03
N LEU A 97 5.63 12.00 -8.77
CA LEU A 97 5.91 10.74 -8.06
C LEU A 97 5.13 10.72 -6.74
N TYR A 98 4.54 9.56 -6.44
CA TYR A 98 3.94 9.31 -5.13
C TYR A 98 4.71 8.23 -4.40
N ILE A 99 5.12 8.52 -3.17
CA ILE A 99 5.89 7.59 -2.34
C ILE A 99 5.18 7.41 -1.01
N THR A 100 4.79 6.18 -0.71
CA THR A 100 4.29 5.79 0.60
C THR A 100 5.36 4.99 1.33
N ILE A 101 5.79 5.45 2.51
CA ILE A 101 6.73 4.71 3.36
C ILE A 101 6.01 4.31 4.64
N ASN A 102 5.85 3.00 4.86
CA ASN A 102 5.38 2.46 6.13
C ASN A 102 6.60 2.11 7.00
N ILE A 103 6.72 2.74 8.17
CA ILE A 103 7.85 2.58 9.09
C ILE A 103 7.35 1.93 10.38
N ILE A 104 7.98 0.82 10.77
CA ILE A 104 7.64 0.07 11.98
C ILE A 104 8.88 -0.35 12.77
N SER A 105 8.66 -0.81 14.01
CA SER A 105 9.72 -1.40 14.83
C SER A 105 10.06 -2.84 14.40
N PRO A 106 11.24 -3.38 14.79
CA PRO A 106 11.56 -4.78 14.56
C PRO A 106 10.55 -5.73 15.23
N ASP A 107 10.06 -5.38 16.42
CA ASP A 107 9.10 -6.19 17.16
C ASP A 107 7.78 -6.30 16.38
N THR A 108 7.24 -5.17 15.90
CA THR A 108 6.05 -5.15 15.06
C THR A 108 6.26 -5.90 13.75
N PHE A 109 7.47 -5.88 13.18
CA PHE A 109 7.78 -6.60 11.94
C PHE A 109 7.66 -8.12 12.15
N PHE A 110 8.27 -8.65 13.20
CA PHE A 110 8.20 -10.07 13.52
C PHE A 110 6.82 -10.49 14.08
N GLU A 111 6.14 -9.61 14.80
CA GLU A 111 4.75 -9.81 15.20
C GLU A 111 3.86 -10.00 13.96
N GLU A 112 3.91 -9.10 12.98
CA GLU A 112 3.10 -9.20 11.76
C GLU A 112 3.42 -10.45 10.93
N ILE A 113 4.67 -10.93 10.95
CA ILE A 113 5.07 -12.18 10.30
C ILE A 113 4.50 -13.42 11.02
N SER A 114 4.39 -13.36 12.35
CA SER A 114 4.00 -14.52 13.19
C SER A 114 2.52 -14.52 13.60
N ALA A 115 1.84 -13.38 13.51
CA ALA A 115 0.44 -13.22 13.88
C ALA A 115 -0.45 -14.18 13.09
N LYS A 116 -1.51 -14.75 13.67
CA LYS A 116 -2.41 -15.63 12.90
C LYS A 116 -3.20 -14.85 11.83
N GLY A 117 -3.52 -15.53 10.73
CA GLY A 117 -4.37 -15.00 9.65
C GLY A 117 -3.65 -14.09 8.65
N SER A 118 -4.42 -13.48 7.76
CA SER A 118 -3.85 -12.61 6.71
C SER A 118 -3.40 -11.24 7.21
N ARG A 119 -2.17 -10.86 6.84
CA ARG A 119 -1.54 -9.57 7.18
C ARG A 119 -0.93 -8.92 5.95
N ALA A 120 -0.94 -7.59 5.88
CA ALA A 120 -0.38 -6.87 4.73
C ALA A 120 1.08 -7.22 4.48
N LEU A 121 1.91 -7.24 5.54
CA LEU A 121 3.33 -7.56 5.42
C LEU A 121 3.59 -9.00 4.94
N LYS A 122 2.80 -9.97 5.42
CA LYS A 122 2.87 -11.36 4.94
C LYS A 122 2.58 -11.45 3.45
N ARG A 123 1.49 -10.83 2.98
CA ARG A 123 1.11 -10.86 1.56
C ARG A 123 2.18 -10.22 0.69
N ILE A 124 2.79 -9.12 1.13
CA ILE A 124 3.91 -8.48 0.44
C ILE A 124 5.08 -9.45 0.31
N LEU A 125 5.52 -10.06 1.42
CA LEU A 125 6.68 -10.96 1.43
C LEU A 125 6.43 -12.29 0.71
N LEU A 126 5.19 -12.78 0.69
CA LEU A 126 4.80 -14.02 0.02
C LEU A 126 4.59 -13.86 -1.49
N PHE A 127 3.96 -12.78 -1.93
CA PHE A 127 3.37 -12.71 -3.28
C PHE A 127 3.77 -11.50 -4.10
N LYS A 128 4.45 -10.50 -3.52
CA LYS A 128 4.90 -9.33 -4.28
C LYS A 128 6.39 -9.41 -4.61
N GLU A 129 6.73 -8.83 -5.75
CA GLU A 129 8.11 -8.48 -6.05
C GLU A 129 8.57 -7.37 -5.09
N ILE A 130 9.79 -7.53 -4.59
CA ILE A 130 10.42 -6.61 -3.65
C ILE A 130 11.86 -6.32 -4.10
N GLU A 131 12.25 -5.06 -4.02
CA GLU A 131 13.63 -4.62 -4.17
C GLU A 131 14.16 -4.22 -2.79
N ILE A 132 15.24 -4.88 -2.33
CA ILE A 132 15.75 -4.70 -0.97
C ILE A 132 16.99 -3.81 -0.99
N PHE A 133 16.93 -2.67 -0.28
CA PHE A 133 18.03 -1.73 -0.13
C PHE A 133 18.93 -2.08 1.06
N ILE A 134 18.32 -2.52 2.16
CA ILE A 134 19.02 -2.97 3.37
C ILE A 134 18.24 -4.08 4.06
N GLY A 135 18.96 -4.97 4.74
CA GLY A 135 18.35 -6.01 5.58
C GLY A 135 17.97 -7.28 4.83
N SER A 136 18.63 -7.59 3.70
CA SER A 136 18.38 -8.81 2.91
C SER A 136 18.38 -10.09 3.77
N GLY A 137 19.32 -10.21 4.72
CA GLY A 137 19.36 -11.34 5.65
C GLY A 137 18.13 -11.46 6.56
N ILE A 138 17.55 -10.33 7.01
CA ILE A 138 16.34 -10.32 7.84
C ILE A 138 15.13 -10.68 6.99
N VAL A 139 15.02 -10.11 5.78
CA VAL A 139 13.93 -10.40 4.85
C VAL A 139 13.94 -11.87 4.42
N SER A 140 15.12 -12.44 4.14
CA SER A 140 15.25 -13.86 3.80
C SER A 140 14.83 -14.78 4.96
N LYS A 141 15.20 -14.43 6.20
CA LYS A 141 14.72 -15.15 7.39
C LYS A 141 13.20 -15.06 7.53
N ALA A 142 12.61 -13.87 7.33
CA ALA A 142 11.17 -13.68 7.33
C ALA A 142 10.48 -14.55 6.28
N LYS A 143 10.95 -14.54 5.03
CA LYS A 143 10.43 -15.39 3.95
C LYS A 143 10.55 -16.88 4.28
N ALA A 144 11.65 -17.31 4.89
CA ALA A 144 11.83 -18.70 5.34
C ALA A 144 10.90 -19.10 6.48
N SER A 145 10.48 -18.16 7.35
CA SER A 145 9.42 -18.41 8.33
C SER A 145 8.06 -18.52 7.66
N LEU A 146 7.78 -17.65 6.68
CA LEU A 146 6.50 -17.65 5.96
C LEU A 146 6.30 -18.89 5.08
N SER A 147 7.37 -19.51 4.59
CA SER A 147 7.29 -20.77 3.83
C SER A 147 6.87 -21.98 4.67
N ARG A 148 6.82 -21.83 6.01
CA ARG A 148 6.37 -22.87 6.96
C ARG A 148 4.93 -22.67 7.43
N LEU A 149 4.23 -21.66 6.91
CA LEU A 149 2.84 -21.44 7.26
C LEU A 149 1.96 -22.61 6.81
N PRO A 150 0.87 -22.93 7.55
CA PRO A 150 -0.10 -23.91 7.10
C PRO A 150 -0.68 -23.55 5.73
N ASN A 151 -0.92 -24.55 4.87
CA ASN A 151 -1.49 -24.32 3.54
C ASN A 151 -2.80 -23.52 3.56
N SER A 152 -3.64 -23.72 4.58
CA SER A 152 -4.87 -22.95 4.77
C SER A 152 -4.62 -21.45 4.96
N GLU A 153 -3.58 -21.08 5.69
CA GLU A 153 -3.22 -19.69 5.94
C GLU A 153 -2.55 -19.05 4.70
N VAL A 154 -1.74 -19.82 3.97
CA VAL A 154 -1.18 -19.38 2.68
C VAL A 154 -2.31 -19.12 1.68
N ALA A 155 -3.29 -20.03 1.59
CA ALA A 155 -4.46 -19.89 0.73
C ALA A 155 -5.31 -18.67 1.09
N GLU A 156 -5.54 -18.42 2.39
CA GLU A 156 -6.22 -17.20 2.85
C GLU A 156 -5.49 -15.94 2.38
N ASN A 157 -4.18 -15.83 2.63
CA ASN A 157 -3.39 -14.68 2.19
C ASN A 157 -3.40 -14.51 0.67
N LYS A 158 -3.39 -15.62 -0.07
CA LYS A 158 -3.47 -15.61 -1.54
C LYS A 158 -4.82 -15.09 -2.02
N ASN A 159 -5.94 -15.52 -1.43
CA ASN A 159 -7.27 -15.04 -1.80
C ASN A 159 -7.39 -13.51 -1.65
N TYR A 160 -6.89 -12.94 -0.54
CA TYR A 160 -6.85 -11.48 -0.38
C TYR A 160 -5.99 -10.80 -1.45
N GLN A 161 -4.83 -11.37 -1.77
CA GLN A 161 -3.93 -10.81 -2.77
C GLN A 161 -4.54 -10.86 -4.18
N ASP A 162 -5.22 -11.95 -4.51
CA ASP A 162 -5.91 -12.14 -5.79
C ASP A 162 -7.09 -11.16 -5.91
N GLU A 163 -7.92 -10.99 -4.86
CA GLU A 163 -8.97 -9.98 -4.84
C GLU A 163 -8.40 -8.56 -4.97
N PHE A 164 -7.28 -8.25 -4.31
CA PHE A 164 -6.61 -6.96 -4.47
C PHE A 164 -6.15 -6.74 -5.92
N GLN A 165 -5.63 -7.79 -6.57
CA GLN A 165 -5.20 -7.72 -7.97
C GLN A 165 -6.38 -7.58 -8.93
N ILE A 166 -7.50 -8.24 -8.68
CA ILE A 166 -8.75 -8.08 -9.43
C ILE A 166 -9.21 -6.61 -9.38
N ARG A 167 -9.27 -6.02 -8.18
CA ARG A 167 -9.61 -4.60 -8.01
C ARG A 167 -8.65 -3.69 -8.74
N LYS A 168 -7.34 -3.93 -8.62
CA LYS A 168 -6.31 -3.17 -9.34
C LYS A 168 -6.50 -3.24 -10.85
N ASN A 169 -6.75 -4.44 -11.39
CA ASN A 169 -6.97 -4.65 -12.83
C ASN A 169 -8.25 -3.95 -13.31
N PHE A 170 -9.33 -4.03 -12.53
CA PHE A 170 -10.57 -3.34 -12.80
C PHE A 170 -10.37 -1.82 -12.87
N PHE A 171 -9.65 -1.23 -11.90
CA PHE A 171 -9.32 0.19 -11.93
C PHE A 171 -8.43 0.56 -13.12
N ARG A 172 -7.44 -0.27 -13.45
CA ARG A 172 -6.61 -0.05 -14.64
C ARG A 172 -7.45 0.01 -15.91
N PHE A 173 -8.36 -0.95 -16.09
CA PHE A 173 -9.30 -1.00 -17.22
C PHE A 173 -10.15 0.28 -17.31
N LEU A 174 -10.70 0.75 -16.19
CA LEU A 174 -11.46 2.01 -16.18
C LEU A 174 -10.61 3.21 -16.64
N GLY A 175 -9.33 3.24 -16.26
CA GLY A 175 -8.41 4.29 -16.65
C GLY A 175 -8.01 4.25 -18.12
N GLU A 176 -7.77 3.07 -18.67
CA GLU A 176 -7.52 2.86 -20.10
C GLU A 176 -8.71 3.33 -20.96
N ASN A 177 -9.92 3.30 -20.40
CA ASN A 177 -11.15 3.73 -21.06
C ASN A 177 -11.59 5.17 -20.68
N ASN A 178 -10.76 5.94 -19.98
CA ASN A 178 -11.04 7.32 -19.56
C ASN A 178 -12.35 7.49 -18.76
N ILE A 179 -12.71 6.48 -17.97
CA ILE A 179 -13.88 6.54 -17.08
C ILE A 179 -13.47 7.28 -15.79
N ASN A 180 -13.98 8.49 -15.60
CA ASN A 180 -13.56 9.39 -14.53
C ASN A 180 -14.34 9.19 -13.22
N GLU A 181 -15.59 8.72 -13.31
CA GLU A 181 -16.44 8.40 -12.17
C GLU A 181 -17.22 7.11 -12.45
N ILE A 182 -17.24 6.20 -11.47
CA ILE A 182 -18.16 5.06 -11.46
C ILE A 182 -18.69 4.84 -10.04
N LYS A 183 -19.97 4.50 -9.95
CA LYS A 183 -20.62 4.08 -8.70
C LYS A 183 -20.80 2.57 -8.74
N ILE A 184 -20.43 1.90 -7.64
CA ILE A 184 -20.42 0.44 -7.54
C ILE A 184 -21.15 0.04 -6.28
N ASP A 185 -22.28 -0.64 -6.44
CA ASP A 185 -23.05 -1.18 -5.34
C ASP A 185 -22.28 -2.25 -4.57
N ARG A 186 -22.59 -2.39 -3.28
CA ARG A 186 -21.99 -3.42 -2.43
C ARG A 186 -22.11 -4.83 -3.03
N SER A 187 -23.26 -5.18 -3.60
CA SER A 187 -23.51 -6.53 -4.15
C SER A 187 -22.48 -6.93 -5.21
N PHE A 188 -22.05 -5.97 -6.03
CA PHE A 188 -21.01 -6.20 -7.03
C PHE A 188 -19.67 -6.60 -6.38
N PHE A 189 -19.26 -5.91 -5.31
CA PHE A 189 -18.02 -6.26 -4.60
C PHE A 189 -18.18 -7.50 -3.73
N ASP A 190 -19.37 -7.79 -3.18
CA ASP A 190 -19.61 -9.03 -2.44
C ASP A 190 -19.43 -10.27 -3.34
N GLU A 191 -19.77 -10.17 -4.62
CA GLU A 191 -19.54 -11.25 -5.59
C GLU A 191 -18.07 -11.30 -6.05
N LEU A 192 -17.48 -10.15 -6.40
CA LEU A 192 -16.17 -10.09 -7.03
C LEU A 192 -15.00 -10.15 -6.03
N CYS A 193 -15.15 -9.52 -4.87
CA CYS A 193 -14.13 -9.35 -3.84
C CYS A 193 -14.72 -9.43 -2.42
N PRO A 194 -15.33 -10.57 -2.04
CA PRO A 194 -16.04 -10.71 -0.76
C PRO A 194 -15.17 -10.41 0.45
N THR A 195 -13.89 -10.76 0.38
CA THR A 195 -12.96 -10.57 1.48
C THR A 195 -12.58 -9.09 1.63
N TYR A 196 -12.43 -8.38 0.51
CA TYR A 196 -12.27 -6.93 0.52
C TYR A 196 -13.48 -6.21 1.13
N THR A 197 -14.71 -6.63 0.80
CA THR A 197 -15.90 -5.98 1.36
C THR A 197 -15.98 -6.12 2.88
N LYS A 198 -15.69 -7.31 3.41
CA LYS A 198 -15.60 -7.55 4.86
C LYS A 198 -14.54 -6.65 5.52
N PHE A 199 -13.40 -6.46 4.85
CA PHE A 199 -12.32 -5.59 5.36
C PHE A 199 -12.77 -4.14 5.42
N VAL A 200 -13.43 -3.65 4.38
CA VAL A 200 -13.97 -2.29 4.32
C VAL A 200 -15.05 -2.05 5.39
N ALA A 201 -15.86 -3.07 5.67
CA ALA A 201 -16.85 -3.05 6.75
C ALA A 201 -16.23 -3.12 8.15
N GLY A 202 -14.91 -3.37 8.26
CA GLY A 202 -14.20 -3.52 9.54
C GLY A 202 -14.44 -4.86 10.22
N GLU A 203 -14.99 -5.85 9.50
CA GLU A 203 -15.30 -7.17 10.04
C GLU A 203 -14.06 -8.05 10.21
N ILE A 204 -12.94 -7.66 9.59
CA ILE A 204 -11.68 -8.40 9.58
C ILE A 204 -10.48 -7.44 9.65
N GLY A 205 -9.45 -7.84 10.41
CA GLY A 205 -8.24 -7.03 10.61
C GLY A 205 -7.06 -7.51 9.75
N THR A 206 -7.05 -7.17 8.46
CA THR A 206 -6.03 -7.64 7.49
C THR A 206 -5.17 -6.54 6.86
N GLY A 207 -5.27 -5.33 7.41
CA GLY A 207 -4.52 -4.15 6.99
C GLY A 207 -3.05 -4.17 7.41
N PHE A 208 -2.40 -3.01 7.25
CA PHE A 208 -1.09 -2.75 7.84
C PHE A 208 -1.20 -2.57 9.36
N PRO A 209 -0.12 -2.82 10.13
CA PRO A 209 -0.14 -2.65 11.59
C PRO A 209 -0.49 -1.21 11.98
N GLN A 210 -1.27 -1.03 13.04
CA GLN A 210 -1.67 0.29 13.53
C GLN A 210 -0.49 1.06 14.13
N ALA A 211 0.47 0.36 14.74
CA ALA A 211 1.67 0.94 15.34
C ALA A 211 2.74 1.38 14.29
N ARG A 212 2.31 1.83 13.11
CA ARG A 212 3.21 2.29 12.03
C ARG A 212 3.20 3.80 11.92
N TYR A 213 4.34 4.35 11.54
CA TYR A 213 4.40 5.68 10.97
C TYR A 213 4.18 5.55 9.47
N LYS A 214 3.13 6.17 8.94
CA LYS A 214 2.86 6.24 7.51
C LYS A 214 3.28 7.61 6.99
N LEU A 215 4.28 7.64 6.13
CA LEU A 215 4.67 8.84 5.40
C LEU A 215 4.17 8.75 3.97
N VAL A 216 3.62 9.84 3.46
CA VAL A 216 3.16 9.97 2.08
C VAL A 216 3.77 11.24 1.49
N PHE A 217 4.39 11.11 0.33
CA PHE A 217 5.05 12.20 -0.37
C PHE A 217 4.56 12.27 -1.83
N PRO A 218 4.16 13.46 -2.33
CA PRO A 218 3.84 14.66 -1.55
C PRO A 218 2.66 14.41 -0.59
N LYS A 219 2.58 15.17 0.52
CA LYS A 219 1.57 14.98 1.58
C LYS A 219 0.13 15.01 1.08
N SER A 220 -0.15 15.75 0.01
CA SER A 220 -1.50 15.93 -0.52
C SER A 220 -1.88 14.83 -1.53
N MET A 221 -2.08 13.62 -1.04
CA MET A 221 -2.94 12.68 -1.76
C MET A 221 -4.35 12.87 -1.22
N GLY A 222 -5.18 13.65 -1.92
CA GLY A 222 -6.61 13.78 -1.64
C GLY A 222 -7.25 12.41 -1.36
N LEU A 223 -7.99 12.33 -0.26
CA LEU A 223 -8.12 11.10 0.52
C LEU A 223 -9.05 10.03 -0.04
N LYS A 224 -8.78 8.80 0.38
CA LYS A 224 -9.83 7.78 0.53
C LYS A 224 -10.71 8.23 1.71
N ALA A 225 -11.99 8.43 1.47
CA ALA A 225 -12.91 8.88 2.52
C ALA A 225 -13.93 7.80 2.85
N LYS A 226 -14.29 7.73 4.13
CA LYS A 226 -15.50 7.06 4.61
C LYS A 226 -16.54 8.13 4.95
N ILE A 227 -17.69 8.06 4.31
CA ILE A 227 -18.80 9.00 4.53
C ILE A 227 -19.96 8.23 5.16
N ASP A 228 -20.37 8.60 6.38
CA ASP A 228 -21.59 8.09 6.97
C ASP A 228 -22.76 9.01 6.58
N LEU A 229 -23.75 8.47 5.87
CA LEU A 229 -24.86 9.24 5.32
C LEU A 229 -25.86 9.72 6.38
N ASP A 230 -25.90 9.11 7.56
CA ASP A 230 -26.84 9.52 8.61
C ASP A 230 -26.27 10.66 9.47
N THR A 231 -24.95 10.67 9.71
CA THR A 231 -24.27 11.74 10.46
C THR A 231 -23.62 12.79 9.58
N LEU A 232 -23.50 12.51 8.26
CA LEU A 232 -22.69 13.26 7.30
C LEU A 232 -21.22 13.40 7.72
N SER A 233 -20.74 12.55 8.62
CA SER A 233 -19.35 12.59 9.08
C SER A 233 -18.42 12.01 8.00
N ILE A 234 -17.41 12.78 7.63
CA ILE A 234 -16.33 12.34 6.75
C ILE A 234 -15.16 11.91 7.61
N THR A 235 -14.76 10.65 7.49
CA THR A 235 -13.51 10.14 8.05
C THR A 235 -12.52 9.96 6.91
N GLU A 236 -11.50 10.79 6.92
CA GLU A 236 -10.31 10.63 6.11
C GLU A 236 -9.60 9.32 6.50
N LEU A 237 -9.49 8.38 5.55
CA LEU A 237 -8.81 7.10 5.77
C LEU A 237 -7.33 7.29 5.42
N GLU A 238 -6.48 7.29 6.45
CA GLU A 238 -5.02 7.35 6.31
C GLU A 238 -4.45 6.20 5.46
#